data_AF-A0A535MWM9-F1
#
_entry.id   AF-A0A535MWM9-F1
#
_cell.length_a   1.000
_cell.length_b   1.000
_cell.length_c   1.000
_cell.angle_alpha   90.00
_cell.angle_beta   90.00
_cell.angle_gamma   90.00
#
_symmetry.space_group_name_H-M   'P 1'
#
loop_
_entity.id
_entity.type
_entity.pdbx_description
1 polymer ?
#
loop_
_entity_poly.entity_id
_entity_poly.type
_entity_poly.pdbx_seq_one_letter_code
_entity_poly.pdbx_strand_id
1 'polypeptide(L)'
;PGYARYTAVMILAALDSILGAVKAWLNGNFENKVFLSGLLVNSVVAGALTYLGDKLGVELYFAAIVAFGVRIFDNLAVIRRHLL
;
A
#
# COMPACT_ATOMS: atom_id res chain seq x y z
N PRO A 1 -6.25 -4.09 -21.23
CA PRO A 1 -6.17 -2.81 -20.47
C PRO A 1 -6.72 -2.89 -19.02
N GLY A 2 -7.83 -3.61 -18.77
CA GLY A 2 -8.45 -3.70 -17.44
C GLY A 2 -7.50 -4.20 -16.34
N TYR A 3 -6.89 -5.37 -16.53
CA TYR A 3 -6.02 -6.01 -15.54
C TYR A 3 -4.79 -5.20 -15.11
N ALA A 4 -4.26 -4.33 -15.99
CA ALA A 4 -3.07 -3.53 -15.68
C ALA A 4 -3.30 -2.59 -14.49
N ARG A 5 -4.51 -2.02 -14.37
CA ARG A 5 -4.85 -1.11 -13.26
C ARG A 5 -4.97 -1.84 -11.93
N TYR A 6 -5.60 -3.01 -11.91
CA TYR A 6 -5.73 -3.84 -10.70
C TYR A 6 -4.35 -4.26 -10.19
N THR A 7 -3.50 -4.79 -11.08
CA THR A 7 -2.16 -5.22 -10.72
C THR A 7 -1.31 -4.04 -10.25
N ALA A 8 -1.38 -2.88 -10.91
CA ALA A 8 -0.65 -1.69 -10.49
C ALA A 8 -1.03 -1.22 -9.08
N VAL A 9 -2.33 -1.18 -8.76
CA VAL A 9 -2.83 -0.75 -7.45
C VAL A 9 -2.47 -1.77 -6.36
N MET A 10 -2.52 -3.08 -6.66
CA MET A 10 -2.07 -4.12 -5.72
C MET A 10 -0.54 -4.07 -5.50
N ILE A 11 0.26 -3.83 -6.54
CA ILE A 11 1.71 -3.66 -6.39
C ILE A 11 2.01 -2.44 -5.51
N LEU A 12 1.28 -1.34 -5.71
CA LEU A 12 1.46 -0.14 -4.89
C LEU A 12 1.12 -0.40 -3.41
N ALA A 13 0.06 -1.18 -3.14
CA ALA A 13 -0.30 -1.60 -1.80
C ALA A 13 0.74 -2.53 -1.15
N ALA A 14 1.34 -3.41 -1.95
CA ALA A 14 2.43 -4.27 -1.51
C ALA A 14 3.69 -3.46 -1.20
N LEU A 15 4.06 -2.50 -2.05
CA LEU A 15 5.19 -1.60 -1.82
C LEU A 15 5.04 -0.80 -0.52
N ASP A 16 3.85 -0.23 -0.29
CA ASP A 16 3.55 0.46 0.97
C ASP A 16 3.75 -0.45 2.19
N SER A 17 3.26 -1.70 2.11
CA SER A 17 3.39 -2.66 3.21
C SER A 17 4.84 -3.07 3.47
N ILE A 18 5.67 -3.19 2.43
CA ILE A 18 7.11 -3.45 2.55
C ILE A 18 7.81 -2.26 3.21
N LEU A 19 7.53 -1.02 2.78
CA LEU A 19 8.12 0.17 3.40
C LEU A 19 7.66 0.35 4.85
N GLY A 20 6.40 0.03 5.15
CA GLY A 20 5.89 -0.02 6.52
C GLY A 20 6.61 -1.05 7.39
N ALA A 21 6.92 -2.22 6.84
CA ALA A 21 7.74 -3.23 7.51
C ALA A 21 9.17 -2.75 7.78
N VAL A 22 9.82 -2.11 6.80
CA VAL A 22 11.15 -1.53 6.98
C VAL A 22 11.13 -0.45 8.07
N LYS A 23 10.11 0.43 8.06
CA LYS A 23 9.91 1.42 9.12
C LYS A 23 9.77 0.77 10.49
N ALA A 24 8.94 -0.26 10.62
CA ALA A 24 8.75 -0.97 11.89
C ALA A 24 10.02 -1.68 12.37
N TRP A 25 10.80 -2.22 11.43
CA TRP A 25 12.10 -2.83 11.73
C TRP A 25 13.10 -1.81 12.28
N LEU A 26 13.21 -0.64 11.66
CA LEU A 26 14.06 0.45 12.15
C LEU A 26 13.63 0.97 13.54
N ASN A 27 12.32 0.99 13.82
CA ASN A 27 11.77 1.39 15.11
C ASN A 27 11.84 0.29 16.19
N GLY A 28 12.36 -0.91 15.88
CA GLY A 28 12.45 -2.03 16.82
C GLY A 28 11.10 -2.67 17.20
N ASN A 29 10.02 -2.38 16.46
CA ASN A 29 8.67 -2.89 16.71
C ASN A 29 8.11 -3.71 15.52
N PHE A 30 9.01 -4.35 14.78
CA PHE A 30 8.61 -5.21 13.66
C PHE A 30 7.91 -6.48 14.15
N GLU A 31 6.68 -6.68 13.70
CA GLU A 31 5.92 -7.90 13.91
C GLU A 31 5.56 -8.54 12.57
N ASN A 32 6.03 -9.77 12.33
CA ASN A 32 5.78 -10.48 11.08
C ASN A 32 4.28 -10.68 10.81
N LYS A 33 3.47 -10.87 11.86
CA LYS A 33 2.01 -10.99 11.74
C LYS A 33 1.39 -9.71 11.19
N VAL A 34 1.81 -8.55 11.69
CA VAL A 34 1.32 -7.23 11.25
C VAL A 34 1.74 -6.94 9.81
N PHE A 35 2.98 -7.28 9.45
CA PHE A 35 3.45 -7.18 8.06
C PHE A 35 2.62 -8.05 7.11
N LEU A 36 2.48 -9.34 7.41
CA LEU A 36 1.77 -10.28 6.53
C LEU A 36 0.28 -9.95 6.43
N SER A 37 -0.35 -9.59 7.55
CA SER A 37 -1.74 -9.13 7.53
C SER A 37 -1.89 -7.84 6.75
N GLY A 38 -0.99 -6.88 6.94
CA GLY A 38 -0.99 -5.61 6.21
C GLY A 38 -0.83 -5.83 4.71
N LEU A 39 0.15 -6.63 4.30
CA LEU A 39 0.43 -6.93 2.89
C LEU A 39 -0.79 -7.54 2.19
N LEU A 40 -1.40 -8.56 2.80
CA LEU A 40 -2.53 -9.26 2.20
C LEU A 40 -3.81 -8.41 2.24
N VAL A 41 -4.16 -7.85 3.40
CA VAL A 41 -5.38 -7.05 3.57
C VAL A 41 -5.32 -5.79 2.71
N ASN A 42 -4.19 -5.05 2.72
CA ASN A 42 -4.06 -3.83 1.92
C ASN A 42 -4.16 -4.15 0.42
N SER A 43 -3.51 -5.21 -0.06
CA SER A 43 -3.57 -5.59 -1.48
C SER A 43 -4.97 -6.01 -1.90
N VAL A 44 -5.66 -6.80 -1.08
CA VAL A 44 -7.06 -7.20 -1.33
C VAL A 44 -7.98 -5.99 -1.33
N VAL A 45 -7.84 -5.08 -0.36
CA VAL A 45 -8.64 -3.85 -0.27
C VAL A 45 -8.39 -2.95 -1.49
N ALA A 46 -7.14 -2.82 -1.93
CA ALA A 46 -6.78 -2.02 -3.09
C ALA A 46 -7.40 -2.58 -4.39
N GLY A 47 -7.35 -3.91 -4.56
CA GLY A 47 -8.00 -4.61 -5.66
C GLY A 47 -9.52 -4.50 -5.60
N ALA A 48 -10.11 -4.62 -4.41
CA ALA A 48 -11.55 -4.49 -4.20
C ALA A 48 -12.05 -3.07 -4.49
N LEU A 49 -11.32 -2.03 -4.07
CA LEU A 49 -11.63 -0.63 -4.40
C LEU A 49 -11.59 -0.37 -5.91
N THR A 50 -10.58 -0.92 -6.58
CA THR A 50 -10.47 -0.83 -8.05
C THR A 50 -11.65 -1.54 -8.73
N TYR A 51 -12.02 -2.72 -8.24
CA TYR A 51 -13.18 -3.48 -8.73
C TYR A 51 -14.50 -2.74 -8.53
N LEU A 52 -14.70 -2.18 -7.34
CA LEU A 52 -15.90 -1.40 -7.01
C LEU A 52 -16.00 -0.14 -7.88
N GLY A 53 -14.86 0.52 -8.16
CA GLY A 53 -14.78 1.62 -9.13
C GLY A 53 -15.32 1.24 -10.50
N ASP A 54 -14.80 0.15 -11.06
CA ASP A 54 -15.22 -0.34 -12.36
C ASP A 54 -16.72 -0.72 -12.37
N LYS A 55 -17.27 -1.26 -11.26
CA LYS A 55 -18.70 -1.59 -11.14
C LYS A 55 -19.62 -0.39 -10.98
N LEU A 56 -19.15 0.66 -10.32
CA LEU A 56 -19.90 1.90 -10.09
C LEU A 56 -19.75 2.89 -11.24
N GLY A 57 -18.88 2.62 -12.22
CA GLY A 57 -18.60 3.53 -13.32
C GLY A 57 -17.77 4.75 -12.91
N VAL A 58 -17.01 4.66 -11.82
CA VAL A 58 -16.19 5.75 -11.27
C VAL A 58 -14.72 5.33 -11.11
N GLU A 59 -13.81 6.29 -11.16
CA GLU A 59 -12.36 6.02 -11.13
C GLU A 59 -11.80 5.91 -9.70
N LEU A 60 -12.40 5.05 -8.86
CA LEU A 60 -12.01 4.82 -7.46
C LEU A 60 -10.56 4.35 -7.29
N TYR A 61 -9.94 3.82 -8.34
CA TYR A 61 -8.53 3.42 -8.31
C TYR A 61 -7.59 4.61 -8.04
N PHE A 62 -7.96 5.84 -8.41
CA PHE A 62 -7.17 7.03 -8.05
C PHE A 62 -7.14 7.27 -6.55
N ALA A 63 -8.26 7.04 -5.85
CA ALA A 63 -8.30 7.18 -4.39
C ALA A 63 -7.36 6.19 -3.71
N ALA A 64 -7.32 4.95 -4.20
CA ALA A 64 -6.34 3.96 -3.74
C ALA A 64 -4.90 4.45 -4.01
N ILE A 65 -4.58 4.86 -5.24
CA ILE A 65 -3.24 5.37 -5.59
C ILE A 65 -2.80 6.51 -4.67
N VAL A 66 -3.67 7.49 -4.41
CA VAL A 66 -3.36 8.62 -3.54
C VAL A 66 -3.15 8.17 -2.10
N ALA A 67 -4.05 7.34 -1.55
CA ALA A 67 -3.94 6.86 -0.18
C ALA A 67 -2.64 6.05 0.04
N PHE A 68 -2.33 5.11 -0.86
CA PHE A 68 -1.06 4.37 -0.81
C PHE A 68 0.14 5.29 -1.02
N GLY A 69 0.07 6.23 -1.97
CA GLY A 69 1.13 7.19 -2.25
C GLY A 69 1.51 8.03 -1.03
N VAL A 70 0.52 8.59 -0.33
CA VAL A 70 0.76 9.37 0.90
C VAL A 70 1.47 8.53 1.96
N ARG A 71 1.03 7.29 2.18
CA ARG A 71 1.65 6.39 3.17
C ARG A 71 3.07 5.96 2.78
N ILE A 72 3.33 5.77 1.49
CA ILE A 72 4.68 5.50 0.98
C ILE A 72 5.61 6.67 1.32
N PHE A 73 5.20 7.92 1.04
CA PHE A 73 6.02 9.09 1.36
C PHE A 73 6.23 9.26 2.87
N ASP A 74 5.22 9.00 3.69
CA ASP A 74 5.34 9.00 5.16
C ASP A 74 6.34 7.95 5.66
N ASN A 75 6.22 6.71 5.18
CA ASN A 75 7.15 5.64 5.51
C ASN A 75 8.60 6.00 5.12
N LEU A 76 8.80 6.55 3.92
CA LEU A 76 10.11 7.01 3.45
C LEU A 76 10.67 8.16 4.30
N ALA A 77 9.82 9.09 4.74
CA ALA A 77 10.25 10.21 5.59
C ALA A 77 10.81 9.71 6.93
N VAL A 78 10.18 8.71 7.54
CA VAL A 78 10.65 8.08 8.78
C VAL A 78 11.92 7.26 8.55
N ILE A 79 11.98 6.46 7.48
CA ILE A 79 13.17 5.68 7.12
C ILE A 79 14.36 6.61 6.92
N ARG A 80 14.19 7.69 6.13
CA ARG A 80 15.24 8.69 5.89
C ARG A 80 15.77 9.30 7.19
N ARG A 81 14.88 9.59 8.16
CA ARG A 81 15.28 10.15 9.46
C ARG A 81 16.15 9.22 10.30
N HIS A 82 16.03 7.91 10.14
CA HIS A 82 16.86 6.93 10.86
C HIS A 82 18.24 6.74 10.22
N LEU A 83 18.40 7.09 8.94
CA LEU A 83 19.65 6.97 8.20
C LEU A 83 20.56 8.20 8.34
N LEU A 84 20.04 9.29 8.92
CA LEU A 84 20.77 10.53 9.22
C LEU A 84 21.23 10.52 10.68
#